data_AF-A0A9N8PEP5-F1
#
_entry.id   AF-A0A9N8PEP5-F1
#
_cell.length_a   1.000
_cell.length_b   1.000
_cell.length_c   1.000
_cell.angle_alpha   90.00
_cell.angle_beta   90.00
_cell.angle_gamma   90.00
#
_symmetry.space_group_name_H-M   'P 1'
#
loop_
_entity.id
_entity.type
_entity.pdbx_description
1 polymer ?
#
loop_
_entity_poly.entity_id
_entity_poly.type
_entity_poly.pdbx_seq_one_letter_code
_entity_poly.pdbx_strand_id
1 'polypeptide(L)'
;MSQSVSPRGKDNKAANIQYATYLPHQIPYSVHYEDSLYHILEYPPRSRDGIFIIPNDSSEQPKQGISVRARDIDSKSLPQVTLQQLPLSVHDPRRIFASPVPGIRLTHPGGYLEGGPGPSPEEQRNWAREFVEREGVVDGKALGLAVQHHMQQNMALAKDRMRARNDALQQNARIEREIKTLMDQREMEVKIETRMKEDARRRRENREHKRKMPAPTKGILVRSRRLLDTTDTELSAMAKLAHTGSSRTCFPPLLIAYNAPAATGNAIKLYTNAQAKLSITLRNTTRDNSRSLTNACKSDVTSTKDAVDKATSDPDPIAILTSALARAGESLMPSPHMATSAADT
;
A
#
# COMPACT_ATOMS: atom_id res chain seq x y z
N MET A 1 0.19 51.54 -47.12
CA MET A 1 1.29 51.07 -46.26
C MET A 1 0.70 50.15 -45.20
N SER A 2 0.81 48.85 -45.40
CA SER A 2 0.23 47.84 -44.51
C SER A 2 1.29 46.77 -44.30
N GLN A 3 2.06 46.90 -43.21
CA GLN A 3 3.08 45.92 -42.86
C GLN A 3 2.43 44.78 -42.07
N SER A 4 2.39 43.61 -42.69
CA SER A 4 2.06 42.34 -42.06
C SER A 4 3.23 41.90 -41.17
N VAL A 5 3.08 42.01 -39.86
CA VAL A 5 4.02 41.45 -38.88
C VAL A 5 3.75 39.96 -38.75
N SER A 6 4.62 39.14 -39.35
CA SER A 6 4.67 37.69 -39.11
C SER A 6 5.21 37.42 -37.70
N PRO A 7 4.56 36.58 -36.88
CA PRO A 7 5.14 36.15 -35.61
C PRO A 7 6.27 35.18 -35.89
N ARG A 8 7.48 35.62 -35.55
CA ARG A 8 8.73 34.85 -35.55
C ARG A 8 8.54 33.64 -34.62
N GLY A 9 8.22 32.49 -35.21
CA GLY A 9 8.27 31.21 -34.53
C GLY A 9 9.64 31.06 -33.91
N LYS A 10 9.69 30.94 -32.59
CA LYS A 10 10.89 30.46 -31.89
C LYS A 10 11.02 29.00 -32.28
N ASP A 11 11.84 28.74 -33.29
CA ASP A 11 12.38 27.42 -33.53
C ASP A 11 13.10 26.98 -32.26
N ASN A 12 12.43 26.17 -31.45
CA ASN A 12 13.07 25.33 -30.45
C ASN A 12 13.98 24.38 -31.22
N LYS A 13 15.17 24.85 -31.59
CA LYS A 13 16.29 23.97 -31.92
C LYS A 13 16.43 23.07 -30.71
N ALA A 14 16.07 21.80 -30.86
CA ALA A 14 16.32 20.77 -29.89
C ALA A 14 17.80 20.84 -29.54
N ALA A 15 18.11 21.50 -28.42
CA ALA A 15 19.46 21.52 -27.90
C ALA A 15 19.84 20.05 -27.76
N ASN A 16 20.99 19.67 -28.28
CA ASN A 16 21.47 18.31 -28.14
C ASN A 16 21.78 18.12 -26.65
N ILE A 17 20.80 17.62 -25.89
CA ILE A 17 20.87 17.55 -24.42
C ILE A 17 21.82 16.41 -24.06
N GLN A 18 23.12 16.72 -23.99
CA GLN A 18 24.17 15.77 -23.60
C GLN A 18 24.08 15.36 -22.12
N TYR A 19 23.40 16.16 -21.29
CA TYR A 19 23.34 16.02 -19.84
C TYR A 19 21.91 16.21 -19.34
N ALA A 20 21.53 15.51 -18.28
CA ALA A 20 20.18 15.61 -17.75
C ALA A 20 19.85 17.04 -17.30
N THR A 21 18.68 17.52 -17.74
CA THR A 21 18.09 18.79 -17.26
C THR A 21 17.13 18.57 -16.10
N TYR A 22 17.05 17.35 -15.59
CA TYR A 22 16.13 16.91 -14.55
C TYR A 22 16.90 16.24 -13.41
N LEU A 23 16.32 16.30 -12.23
CA LEU A 23 16.82 15.62 -11.04
C LEU A 23 16.16 14.24 -10.90
N PRO A 24 16.83 13.24 -10.32
CA PRO A 24 16.26 11.89 -10.17
C PRO A 24 14.89 11.86 -9.48
N HIS A 25 14.65 12.71 -8.49
CA HIS A 25 13.37 12.78 -7.77
C HIS A 25 12.21 13.40 -8.59
N GLN A 26 12.49 13.95 -9.78
CA GLN A 26 11.46 14.46 -10.69
C GLN A 26 10.95 13.36 -11.63
N ILE A 27 11.62 12.21 -11.67
CA ILE A 27 11.22 11.06 -12.48
C ILE A 27 9.95 10.47 -11.86
N PRO A 28 8.87 10.28 -12.65
CA PRO A 28 7.62 9.76 -12.12
C PRO A 28 7.81 8.31 -11.66
N TYR A 29 7.09 7.96 -10.60
CA TYR A 29 7.10 6.59 -10.09
C TYR A 29 6.47 5.61 -11.10
N SER A 30 7.11 4.46 -11.31
CA SER A 30 6.60 3.39 -12.16
C SER A 30 6.70 2.05 -11.45
N VAL A 31 5.55 1.44 -11.17
CA VAL A 31 5.46 0.13 -10.49
C VAL A 31 6.26 -0.93 -11.24
N HIS A 32 6.13 -1.00 -12.57
CA HIS A 32 6.82 -2.00 -13.38
C HIS A 32 8.35 -1.89 -13.33
N TYR A 33 8.86 -0.66 -13.32
CA TYR A 33 10.30 -0.41 -13.23
C TYR A 33 10.83 -0.83 -11.86
N GLU A 34 10.13 -0.43 -10.79
CA GLU A 34 10.50 -0.76 -9.41
C GLU A 34 10.43 -2.27 -9.13
N ASP A 35 9.40 -2.96 -9.62
CA ASP A 35 9.30 -4.42 -9.46
C ASP A 35 10.43 -5.14 -10.21
N SER A 36 10.82 -4.63 -11.38
CA SER A 36 11.97 -5.13 -12.13
C SER A 36 13.29 -4.88 -11.37
N LEU A 37 13.44 -3.70 -10.78
CA LEU A 37 14.60 -3.36 -9.94
C LEU A 37 14.70 -4.26 -8.70
N TYR A 38 13.57 -4.51 -8.02
CA TYR A 38 13.53 -5.42 -6.87
C TYR A 38 14.08 -6.79 -7.25
N HIS A 39 13.61 -7.34 -8.36
CA HIS A 39 14.03 -8.67 -8.81
C HIS A 39 15.53 -8.73 -9.11
N ILE A 40 16.06 -7.72 -9.79
CA ILE A 40 17.49 -7.64 -10.15
C ILE A 40 18.37 -7.45 -8.90
N LEU A 41 17.94 -6.63 -7.94
CA LEU A 41 18.71 -6.39 -6.73
C LEU A 41 18.71 -7.60 -5.79
N GLU A 42 17.59 -8.30 -5.68
CA GLU A 42 17.48 -9.52 -4.86
C GLU A 42 18.22 -10.70 -5.52
N TYR A 43 18.07 -10.86 -6.84
CA TYR A 43 18.64 -11.95 -7.62
C TYR A 43 19.52 -11.42 -8.77
N PRO A 44 20.69 -10.84 -8.45
CA PRO A 44 21.54 -10.24 -9.47
C PRO A 44 22.07 -11.30 -10.44
N PRO A 45 22.08 -11.02 -11.75
CA PRO A 45 22.70 -11.92 -12.70
C PRO A 45 24.21 -12.01 -12.47
N ARG A 46 24.80 -13.16 -12.81
CA ARG A 46 26.24 -13.42 -12.63
C ARG A 46 27.13 -12.58 -13.57
N SER A 47 26.59 -12.13 -14.69
CA SER A 47 27.30 -11.36 -15.72
C SER A 47 26.90 -9.88 -15.64
N ARG A 48 27.90 -9.01 -15.84
CA ARG A 48 27.67 -7.61 -16.18
C ARG A 48 27.58 -7.51 -17.70
N ASP A 49 26.37 -7.36 -18.18
CA ASP A 49 26.13 -7.21 -19.62
C ASP A 49 26.16 -5.73 -20.02
N GLY A 50 26.68 -5.46 -21.21
CA GLY A 50 26.68 -4.13 -21.81
C GLY A 50 28.08 -3.69 -22.27
N ILE A 51 28.10 -2.55 -22.95
CA ILE A 51 29.33 -1.94 -23.46
C ILE A 51 30.00 -1.16 -22.32
N PHE A 52 31.25 -1.52 -22.02
CA PHE A 52 32.08 -0.81 -21.05
C PHE A 52 32.75 0.40 -21.67
N ILE A 53 32.79 1.50 -20.93
CA ILE A 53 33.46 2.73 -21.39
C ILE A 53 34.88 2.72 -20.85
N ILE A 54 35.85 2.78 -21.77
CA ILE A 54 37.26 2.90 -21.43
C ILE A 54 37.60 4.41 -21.33
N PRO A 55 38.17 4.86 -20.20
CA PRO A 55 38.69 6.21 -20.06
C PRO A 55 39.73 6.55 -21.14
N ASN A 56 39.79 7.81 -21.57
CA ASN A 56 40.67 8.22 -22.67
C ASN A 56 42.17 8.12 -22.35
N ASP A 57 42.50 8.16 -21.07
CA ASP A 57 43.83 8.05 -20.47
C ASP A 57 44.26 6.59 -20.23
N SER A 58 43.36 5.62 -20.37
CA SER A 58 43.69 4.21 -20.21
C SER A 58 44.44 3.64 -21.42
N SER A 59 45.45 2.80 -21.14
CA SER A 59 46.21 2.05 -22.14
C SER A 59 45.44 0.86 -22.74
N GLU A 60 44.27 0.54 -22.19
CA GLU A 60 43.44 -0.57 -22.65
C GLU A 60 42.93 -0.34 -24.09
N GLN A 61 42.84 -1.41 -24.87
CA GLN A 61 42.34 -1.37 -26.25
C GLN A 61 40.83 -1.70 -26.29
N PRO A 62 40.03 -0.93 -27.07
CA PRO A 62 38.61 -1.20 -27.21
C PRO A 62 38.37 -2.53 -27.93
N LYS A 63 37.39 -3.30 -27.45
CA LYS A 63 36.98 -4.58 -28.03
C LYS A 63 35.58 -4.42 -28.63
N GLN A 64 35.44 -4.71 -29.92
CA GLN A 64 34.17 -4.57 -30.62
C GLN A 64 33.03 -5.32 -29.88
N GLY A 65 31.94 -4.61 -29.60
CA GLY A 65 30.76 -5.15 -28.90
C GLY A 65 30.90 -5.32 -27.38
N ILE A 66 32.09 -5.10 -26.81
CA ILE A 66 32.34 -5.25 -25.36
C ILE A 66 32.76 -3.93 -24.74
N SER A 67 33.63 -3.16 -25.39
CA SER A 67 34.14 -1.91 -24.85
C SER A 67 34.42 -0.86 -25.92
N VAL A 68 34.19 0.40 -25.58
CA VAL A 68 34.36 1.56 -26.47
C VAL A 68 35.07 2.66 -25.68
N ARG A 69 35.98 3.42 -26.32
CA ARG A 69 36.62 4.56 -25.64
C ARG A 69 35.63 5.72 -25.52
N ALA A 70 35.72 6.48 -24.44
CA ALA A 70 34.84 7.63 -24.20
C ALA A 70 34.81 8.63 -25.38
N ARG A 71 35.97 8.91 -26.01
CA ARG A 71 36.06 9.83 -27.17
C ARG A 71 35.43 9.32 -28.47
N ASP A 72 35.24 8.00 -28.60
CA ASP A 72 34.71 7.39 -29.83
C ASP A 72 33.17 7.36 -29.81
N ILE A 73 32.54 7.75 -28.70
CA ILE A 73 31.09 7.80 -28.54
C ILE A 73 30.58 9.16 -29.05
N ASP A 74 29.92 9.16 -30.21
CA ASP A 74 29.25 10.36 -30.71
C ASP A 74 28.00 10.66 -29.88
N SER A 75 27.98 11.82 -29.21
CA SER A 75 26.83 12.22 -28.39
C SER A 75 25.55 12.39 -29.19
N LYS A 76 25.63 12.64 -30.51
CA LYS A 76 24.45 12.75 -31.39
C LYS A 76 23.84 11.39 -31.72
N SER A 77 24.61 10.31 -31.58
CA SER A 77 24.15 8.93 -31.82
C SER A 77 23.39 8.35 -30.63
N LEU A 78 23.48 8.99 -29.47
CA LEU A 78 22.83 8.54 -28.24
C LEU A 78 21.30 8.76 -28.28
N PRO A 79 20.52 7.90 -27.62
CA PRO A 79 19.06 7.98 -27.66
C PRO A 79 18.58 9.26 -26.95
N GLN A 80 17.76 10.07 -27.62
CA GLN A 80 17.13 11.23 -26.99
C GLN A 80 15.98 10.77 -26.08
N VAL A 81 16.19 10.83 -24.76
CA VAL A 81 15.21 10.45 -23.75
C VAL A 81 14.77 11.69 -22.98
N THR A 82 13.46 11.95 -22.94
CA THR A 82 12.87 13.07 -22.20
C THR A 82 12.29 12.59 -20.87
N LEU A 83 12.10 13.51 -19.91
CA LEU A 83 11.56 13.20 -18.58
C LEU A 83 10.22 12.44 -18.62
N GLN A 84 9.37 12.73 -19.60
CA GLN A 84 8.07 12.06 -19.77
C GLN A 84 8.17 10.58 -20.17
N GLN A 85 9.30 10.16 -20.74
CA GLN A 85 9.54 8.77 -21.11
C GLN A 85 10.19 7.97 -19.97
N LEU A 86 10.63 8.63 -18.90
CA LEU A 86 11.27 8.00 -17.77
C LEU A 86 10.24 7.54 -16.74
N PRO A 87 10.53 6.49 -15.96
CA PRO A 87 11.70 5.60 -16.09
C PRO A 87 11.52 4.61 -17.25
N LEU A 88 12.59 4.36 -18.00
CA LEU A 88 12.60 3.34 -19.06
C LEU A 88 12.65 1.94 -18.44
N SER A 89 11.96 0.98 -19.06
CA SER A 89 12.05 -0.44 -18.68
C SER A 89 13.51 -0.91 -18.63
N VAL A 90 13.87 -1.79 -17.69
CA VAL A 90 15.23 -2.31 -17.55
C VAL A 90 15.67 -3.11 -18.79
N HIS A 91 14.71 -3.67 -19.53
CA HIS A 91 14.92 -4.43 -20.76
C HIS A 91 14.77 -3.60 -22.03
N ASP A 92 14.72 -2.26 -21.92
CA ASP A 92 14.62 -1.39 -23.09
C ASP A 92 15.84 -1.57 -24.01
N PRO A 93 15.66 -1.79 -25.32
CA PRO A 93 16.76 -2.01 -26.26
C PRO A 93 17.73 -0.82 -26.39
N ARG A 94 17.30 0.38 -26.00
CA ARG A 94 18.16 1.58 -25.96
C ARG A 94 19.22 1.50 -24.87
N ARG A 95 19.09 0.57 -23.91
CA ARG A 95 20.05 0.37 -22.82
C ARG A 95 21.16 -0.59 -23.24
N ILE A 96 22.27 -0.02 -23.72
CA ILE A 96 23.40 -0.77 -24.26
C ILE A 96 24.67 -0.70 -23.41
N PHE A 97 24.79 0.31 -22.54
CA PHE A 97 26.01 0.52 -21.75
C PHE A 97 25.96 -0.26 -20.44
N ALA A 98 27.12 -0.73 -19.99
CA ALA A 98 27.23 -1.42 -18.71
C ALA A 98 27.00 -0.44 -17.55
N SER A 99 26.25 -0.86 -16.53
CA SER A 99 26.13 -0.12 -15.28
C SER A 99 26.97 -0.74 -14.15
N PRO A 100 27.27 0.00 -13.08
CA PRO A 100 27.90 -0.57 -11.88
C PRO A 100 27.04 -1.64 -11.19
N VAL A 101 25.71 -1.56 -11.38
CA VAL A 101 24.72 -2.49 -10.82
C VAL A 101 24.56 -3.68 -11.77
N PRO A 102 24.92 -4.91 -11.37
CA PRO A 102 24.75 -6.09 -12.21
C PRO A 102 23.31 -6.26 -12.68
N GLY A 103 23.11 -6.55 -13.96
CA GLY A 103 21.78 -6.76 -14.56
C GLY A 103 21.06 -5.50 -15.02
N ILE A 104 21.58 -4.31 -14.72
CA ILE A 104 21.02 -3.05 -15.24
C ILE A 104 21.96 -2.49 -16.30
N ARG A 105 21.38 -2.15 -17.46
CA ARG A 105 22.08 -1.45 -18.55
C ARG A 105 21.67 0.02 -18.60
N LEU A 106 22.61 0.88 -18.96
CA LEU A 106 22.41 2.32 -19.12
C LEU A 106 22.15 2.67 -20.59
N THR A 107 21.37 3.73 -20.81
CA THR A 107 21.17 4.31 -22.14
C THR A 107 22.32 5.22 -22.57
N HIS A 108 23.01 5.82 -21.61
CA HIS A 108 24.10 6.76 -21.82
C HIS A 108 25.31 6.36 -20.96
N PRO A 109 26.54 6.69 -21.41
CA PRO A 109 27.72 6.54 -20.59
C PRO A 109 27.63 7.41 -19.33
N GLY A 110 27.65 6.80 -18.15
CA GLY A 110 27.49 7.51 -16.87
C GLY A 110 26.09 8.10 -16.65
N GLY A 111 25.08 7.60 -17.38
CA GLY A 111 23.68 8.02 -17.22
C GLY A 111 23.01 7.49 -15.96
N TYR A 112 21.79 7.97 -15.70
CA TYR A 112 20.95 7.48 -14.60
C TYR A 112 20.45 6.05 -14.84
N LEU A 113 20.14 5.33 -13.75
CA LEU A 113 19.64 3.95 -13.80
C LEU A 113 18.24 3.91 -14.43
N GLU A 114 17.43 4.93 -14.19
CA GLU A 114 16.09 5.15 -14.72
C GLU A 114 16.10 5.38 -16.24
N GLY A 115 17.27 5.74 -16.78
CA GLY A 115 17.47 6.05 -18.19
C GLY A 115 17.78 7.53 -18.43
N GLY A 116 18.16 7.83 -19.67
CA GLY A 116 18.59 9.15 -20.10
C GLY A 116 20.04 9.50 -19.71
N PRO A 117 20.47 10.73 -20.04
CA PRO A 117 21.81 11.21 -19.76
C PRO A 117 22.05 11.41 -18.26
N GLY A 118 23.32 11.48 -17.87
CA GLY A 118 23.75 11.70 -16.48
C GLY A 118 23.84 13.19 -16.13
N PRO A 119 24.26 13.51 -14.89
CA PRO A 119 24.53 14.90 -14.48
C PRO A 119 25.63 15.53 -15.32
N SER A 120 25.68 16.86 -15.35
CA SER A 120 26.69 17.59 -16.13
C SER A 120 28.11 17.33 -15.60
N PRO A 121 29.16 17.52 -16.41
CA PRO A 121 30.54 17.28 -15.95
C PRO A 121 30.96 18.23 -14.81
N GLU A 122 30.32 19.40 -14.70
CA GLU A 122 30.55 20.34 -13.59
C GLU A 122 29.94 19.81 -12.29
N GLU A 123 28.71 19.32 -12.32
CA GLU A 123 28.07 18.66 -11.18
C GLU A 123 28.86 17.43 -10.72
N GLN A 124 29.31 16.60 -11.67
CA GLN A 124 30.14 15.44 -11.38
C GLN A 124 31.46 15.85 -10.69
N ARG A 125 32.11 16.93 -11.13
CA ARG A 125 33.34 17.45 -10.50
C ARG A 125 33.09 18.01 -9.10
N ASN A 126 31.97 18.72 -8.90
CA ASN A 126 31.60 19.24 -7.59
C ASN A 126 31.34 18.10 -6.61
N TRP A 127 30.55 17.11 -7.01
CA TRP A 127 30.31 15.92 -6.21
C TRP A 127 31.59 15.16 -5.90
N ALA A 128 32.48 14.97 -6.89
CA ALA A 128 33.75 14.29 -6.68
C ALA A 128 34.64 15.03 -5.67
N ARG A 129 34.67 16.36 -5.70
CA ARG A 129 35.41 17.18 -4.73
C ARG A 129 34.85 17.01 -3.32
N GLU A 130 33.54 17.12 -3.16
CA GLU A 130 32.86 16.94 -1.88
C GLU A 130 33.06 15.52 -1.32
N PHE A 131 33.06 14.51 -2.19
CA PHE A 131 33.31 13.12 -1.80
C PHE A 131 34.73 12.92 -1.28
N VAL A 132 35.74 13.44 -2.00
CA VAL A 132 37.15 13.36 -1.61
C VAL A 132 37.41 14.09 -0.29
N GLU A 133 36.82 15.28 -0.12
CA GLU A 133 36.94 16.07 1.11
C GLU A 133 36.31 15.35 2.31
N ARG A 134 35.12 14.77 2.13
CA ARG A 134 34.39 14.06 3.19
C ARG A 134 35.10 12.79 3.65
N GLU A 135 35.64 12.02 2.71
CA GLU A 135 36.31 10.75 3.00
C GLU A 135 37.80 10.94 3.34
N GLY A 136 38.34 12.15 3.22
CA GLY A 136 39.74 12.45 3.52
C GLY A 136 40.73 11.69 2.62
N VAL A 137 40.35 11.43 1.36
CA VAL A 137 41.11 10.56 0.46
C VAL A 137 42.29 11.31 -0.15
N VAL A 138 43.50 10.82 0.09
CA VAL A 138 44.74 11.41 -0.46
C VAL A 138 45.33 10.57 -1.61
N ASP A 139 45.13 9.25 -1.59
CA ASP A 139 45.72 8.32 -2.56
C ASP A 139 44.67 7.67 -3.48
N GLY A 140 45.07 7.30 -4.69
CA GLY A 140 44.21 6.65 -5.69
C GLY A 140 43.73 5.26 -5.26
N LYS A 141 44.55 4.50 -4.52
CA LYS A 141 44.10 3.20 -3.97
C LYS A 141 43.06 3.40 -2.87
N ALA A 142 43.26 4.39 -2.00
CA ALA A 142 42.30 4.75 -0.96
C ALA A 142 40.97 5.20 -1.58
N LEU A 143 41.01 5.95 -2.70
CA LEU A 143 39.81 6.34 -3.44
C LEU A 143 39.03 5.12 -3.93
N GLY A 144 39.71 4.15 -4.55
CA GLY A 144 39.08 2.93 -5.04
C GLY A 144 38.38 2.14 -3.93
N LEU A 145 39.02 2.01 -2.76
CA LEU A 145 38.44 1.34 -1.60
C LEU A 145 37.22 2.09 -1.03
N ALA A 146 37.32 3.42 -0.89
CA ALA A 146 36.23 4.25 -0.40
C ALA A 146 35.01 4.18 -1.34
N VAL A 147 35.23 4.30 -2.65
CA VAL A 147 34.16 4.18 -3.67
C VAL A 147 33.52 2.79 -3.62
N GLN A 148 34.33 1.73 -3.52
CA GLN A 148 33.79 0.37 -3.44
C GLN A 148 32.96 0.16 -2.17
N HIS A 149 33.43 0.66 -1.03
CA HIS A 149 32.71 0.59 0.24
C HIS A 149 31.37 1.32 0.18
N HIS A 150 31.36 2.58 -0.30
CA HIS A 150 30.12 3.35 -0.48
C HIS A 150 29.16 2.68 -1.47
N MET A 151 29.68 2.11 -2.55
CA MET A 151 28.85 1.36 -3.51
C MET A 151 28.22 0.13 -2.85
N GLN A 152 28.94 -0.61 -2.02
CA GLN A 152 28.40 -1.75 -1.27
C GLN A 152 27.33 -1.31 -0.26
N GLN A 153 27.57 -0.22 0.49
CA GLN A 153 26.60 0.35 1.42
C GLN A 153 25.32 0.80 0.71
N ASN A 154 25.45 1.53 -0.40
CA ASN A 154 24.32 1.98 -1.19
C ASN A 154 23.55 0.81 -1.81
N MET A 155 24.24 -0.24 -2.24
CA MET A 155 23.61 -1.47 -2.73
C MET A 155 22.81 -2.18 -1.63
N ALA A 156 23.36 -2.28 -0.42
CA ALA A 156 22.67 -2.88 0.73
C ALA A 156 21.43 -2.05 1.11
N LEU A 157 21.58 -0.73 1.22
CA LEU A 157 20.47 0.18 1.49
C LEU A 157 19.37 0.09 0.43
N ALA A 158 19.75 0.01 -0.85
CA ALA A 158 18.79 -0.16 -1.94
C ALA A 158 18.02 -1.48 -1.81
N LYS A 159 18.71 -2.60 -1.53
CA LYS A 159 18.04 -3.90 -1.30
C LYS A 159 17.06 -3.84 -0.13
N ASP A 160 17.46 -3.26 0.99
CA ASP A 160 16.60 -3.14 2.18
C ASP A 160 15.36 -2.29 1.89
N ARG A 161 15.53 -1.17 1.19
CA ARG A 161 14.41 -0.32 0.75
C ARG A 161 13.45 -1.08 -0.16
N MET A 162 13.97 -1.86 -1.11
CA MET A 162 13.13 -2.61 -2.05
C MET A 162 12.38 -3.77 -1.37
N ARG A 163 12.99 -4.41 -0.37
CA ARG A 163 12.31 -5.39 0.50
C ARG A 163 11.20 -4.74 1.32
N ALA A 164 11.50 -3.63 1.99
CA ALA A 164 10.51 -2.89 2.77
C ALA A 164 9.32 -2.44 1.90
N ARG A 165 9.59 -1.98 0.66
CA ARG A 165 8.53 -1.67 -0.32
C ARG A 165 7.68 -2.90 -0.62
N ASN A 166 8.30 -4.04 -0.93
CA ASN A 166 7.57 -5.28 -1.26
C ASN A 166 6.69 -5.76 -0.09
N ASP A 167 7.21 -5.70 1.13
CA ASP A 167 6.46 -6.05 2.35
C ASP A 167 5.26 -5.10 2.55
N ALA A 168 5.46 -3.80 2.33
CA ALA A 168 4.38 -2.82 2.39
C ALA A 168 3.30 -3.09 1.33
N LEU A 169 3.67 -3.46 0.10
CA LEU A 169 2.72 -3.84 -0.95
C LEU A 169 1.90 -5.08 -0.56
N GLN A 170 2.54 -6.09 0.04
CA GLN A 170 1.83 -7.29 0.52
C GLN A 170 0.86 -6.96 1.67
N GLN A 171 1.26 -6.07 2.58
CA GLN A 171 0.38 -5.59 3.65
C GLN A 171 -0.80 -4.80 3.08
N ASN A 172 -0.57 -3.90 2.13
CA ASN A 172 -1.65 -3.16 1.46
C ASN A 172 -2.62 -4.11 0.76
N ALA A 173 -2.13 -5.12 0.03
CA ALA A 173 -2.97 -6.12 -0.61
C ALA A 173 -3.76 -6.99 0.39
N ARG A 174 -3.29 -7.15 1.63
CA ARG A 174 -4.05 -7.79 2.71
C ARG A 174 -5.15 -6.87 3.22
N ILE A 175 -4.83 -5.61 3.48
CA ILE A 175 -5.77 -4.60 3.98
C ILE A 175 -6.89 -4.36 2.95
N GLU A 176 -6.57 -4.27 1.66
CA GLU A 176 -7.56 -4.11 0.59
C GLU A 176 -8.57 -5.27 0.55
N ARG A 177 -8.10 -6.51 0.76
CA ARG A 177 -8.98 -7.67 0.87
C ARG A 177 -9.89 -7.59 2.09
N GLU A 178 -9.36 -7.15 3.23
CA GLU A 178 -10.14 -6.98 4.46
C GLU A 178 -11.19 -5.88 4.30
N ILE A 179 -10.82 -4.71 3.75
CA ILE A 179 -11.75 -3.62 3.42
C ILE A 179 -12.87 -4.15 2.51
N LYS A 180 -12.54 -4.91 1.47
CA LYS A 180 -13.54 -5.51 0.59
C LYS A 180 -14.51 -6.41 1.36
N THR A 181 -14.00 -7.29 2.23
CA THR A 181 -14.89 -8.15 3.04
C THR A 181 -15.81 -7.37 3.97
N LEU A 182 -15.31 -6.28 4.58
CA LEU A 182 -16.11 -5.41 5.44
C LEU A 182 -17.16 -4.62 4.64
N MET A 183 -16.82 -4.18 3.42
CA MET A 183 -17.77 -3.54 2.51
C MET A 183 -18.88 -4.50 2.09
N ASP A 184 -18.54 -5.73 1.71
CA ASP A 184 -19.51 -6.77 1.33
C ASP A 184 -20.45 -7.09 2.52
N GLN A 185 -19.91 -7.18 3.74
CA GLN A 185 -20.70 -7.34 4.97
C GLN A 185 -21.67 -6.18 5.15
N ARG A 186 -21.18 -4.94 5.04
CA ARG A 186 -22.01 -3.74 5.20
C ARG A 186 -23.10 -3.65 4.13
N GLU A 187 -22.80 -4.03 2.89
CA GLU A 187 -23.79 -4.09 1.81
C GLU A 187 -24.91 -5.09 2.14
N MET A 188 -24.55 -6.27 2.65
CA MET A 188 -25.54 -7.26 3.09
C MET A 188 -26.41 -6.75 4.24
N GLU A 189 -25.84 -6.08 5.24
CA GLU A 189 -26.58 -5.48 6.35
C GLU A 189 -27.60 -4.44 5.86
N VAL A 190 -27.15 -3.50 5.00
CA VAL A 190 -28.03 -2.49 4.40
C VAL A 190 -29.15 -3.15 3.58
N LYS A 191 -28.84 -4.23 2.87
CA LYS A 191 -29.84 -5.00 2.11
C LYS A 191 -30.85 -5.70 3.03
N ILE A 192 -30.43 -6.19 4.19
CA ILE A 192 -31.34 -6.77 5.19
C ILE A 192 -32.22 -5.67 5.79
N GLU A 193 -31.64 -4.54 6.18
CA GLU A 193 -32.39 -3.42 6.75
C GLU A 193 -33.44 -2.87 5.78
N THR A 194 -33.09 -2.72 4.50
CA THR A 194 -34.01 -2.24 3.47
C THR A 194 -35.17 -3.22 3.25
N ARG A 195 -34.88 -4.53 3.18
CA ARG A 195 -35.92 -5.58 3.14
C ARG A 195 -36.82 -5.53 4.38
N MET A 196 -36.25 -5.39 5.58
CA MET A 196 -37.02 -5.29 6.82
C MET A 196 -37.91 -4.04 6.83
N LYS A 197 -37.41 -2.89 6.36
CA LYS A 197 -38.18 -1.65 6.23
C LYS A 197 -39.31 -1.79 5.20
N GLU A 198 -39.04 -2.41 4.06
CA GLU A 198 -40.06 -2.65 3.02
C GLU A 198 -41.15 -3.62 3.50
N ASP A 199 -40.76 -4.73 4.14
CA ASP A 199 -41.71 -5.68 4.74
C ASP A 199 -42.56 -5.01 5.82
N ALA A 200 -41.96 -4.15 6.64
CA ALA A 200 -42.70 -3.37 7.62
C ALA A 200 -43.70 -2.41 6.95
N ARG A 201 -43.34 -1.78 5.82
CA ARG A 201 -44.22 -0.92 5.03
C ARG A 201 -45.39 -1.71 4.42
N ARG A 202 -45.11 -2.82 3.75
CA ARG A 202 -46.12 -3.73 3.19
C ARG A 202 -47.09 -4.24 4.25
N ARG A 203 -46.60 -4.57 5.46
CA ARG A 203 -47.45 -4.97 6.59
C ARG A 203 -48.38 -3.84 7.05
N ARG A 204 -47.93 -2.57 7.03
CA ARG A 204 -48.78 -1.41 7.36
C ARG A 204 -49.84 -1.18 6.30
N GLU A 205 -49.45 -1.17 5.01
CA GLU A 205 -50.36 -1.02 3.87
C GLU A 205 -51.45 -2.11 3.87
N ASN A 206 -51.08 -3.38 4.11
CA ASN A 206 -52.04 -4.48 4.22
C ASN A 206 -53.03 -4.32 5.37
N ARG A 207 -52.58 -3.82 6.53
CA ARG A 207 -53.48 -3.53 7.66
C ARG A 207 -54.45 -2.41 7.32
N GLU A 208 -53.99 -1.38 6.62
CA GLU A 208 -54.83 -0.27 6.18
C GLU A 208 -55.85 -0.71 5.12
N HIS A 209 -55.42 -1.51 4.14
CA HIS A 209 -56.32 -2.09 3.14
C HIS A 209 -57.41 -2.94 3.78
N LYS A 210 -57.07 -3.79 4.76
CA LYS A 210 -58.06 -4.56 5.54
C LYS A 210 -59.05 -3.68 6.32
N ARG A 211 -58.63 -2.50 6.78
CA ARG A 211 -59.52 -1.53 7.45
C ARG A 211 -60.47 -0.84 6.47
N LYS A 212 -60.05 -0.63 5.22
CA LYS A 212 -60.85 0.04 4.18
C LYS A 212 -61.83 -0.92 3.47
N MET A 213 -61.59 -2.23 3.52
CA MET A 213 -62.50 -3.22 2.97
C MET A 213 -63.81 -3.29 3.80
N PRO A 214 -64.99 -3.15 3.18
CA PRO A 214 -66.25 -3.32 3.89
C PRO A 214 -66.35 -4.74 4.46
N ALA A 215 -66.81 -4.86 5.71
CA ALA A 215 -67.00 -6.16 6.34
C ALA A 215 -67.86 -7.05 5.42
N PRO A 216 -67.49 -8.33 5.21
CA PRO A 216 -68.31 -9.23 4.41
C PRO A 216 -69.71 -9.24 5.04
N THR A 217 -70.70 -8.88 4.23
CA THR A 217 -72.11 -8.80 4.61
C THR A 217 -72.47 -10.08 5.35
N LYS A 218 -72.79 -9.96 6.64
CA LYS A 218 -73.04 -11.10 7.54
C LYS A 218 -74.30 -11.85 7.08
N GLY A 219 -74.13 -12.79 6.15
CA GLY A 219 -75.06 -13.89 6.00
C GLY A 219 -75.01 -14.73 7.26
N ILE A 220 -76.14 -14.80 7.97
CA ILE A 220 -76.35 -15.57 9.19
C ILE A 220 -76.07 -17.04 8.88
N LEU A 221 -74.89 -17.54 9.27
CA LEU A 221 -74.62 -18.96 9.40
C LEU A 221 -74.22 -19.23 10.85
N VAL A 222 -75.25 -19.40 11.68
CA VAL A 222 -75.17 -20.09 12.96
C VAL A 222 -74.76 -21.53 12.65
N ARG A 223 -73.47 -21.86 12.81
CA ARG A 223 -72.97 -23.24 12.69
C ARG A 223 -72.26 -23.66 13.97
N SER A 224 -72.85 -24.69 14.58
CA SER A 224 -72.37 -25.58 15.63
C SER A 224 -70.85 -25.55 15.87
N ARG A 225 -70.46 -25.05 17.05
CA ARG A 225 -69.07 -24.83 17.47
C ARG A 225 -68.53 -25.92 18.41
N ARG A 226 -69.09 -27.14 18.38
CA ARG A 226 -68.73 -28.18 19.37
C ARG A 226 -68.35 -29.55 18.80
N LEU A 227 -68.13 -29.68 17.49
CA LEU A 227 -67.86 -31.01 16.89
C LEU A 227 -66.68 -31.08 15.90
N LEU A 228 -65.93 -29.99 15.69
CA LEU A 228 -64.83 -29.97 14.70
C LEU A 228 -63.43 -29.67 15.30
N ASP A 229 -63.33 -29.33 16.59
CA ASP A 229 -62.03 -29.01 17.22
C ASP A 229 -61.16 -30.26 17.48
N THR A 230 -61.73 -31.47 17.40
CA THR A 230 -60.98 -32.73 17.60
C THR A 230 -60.27 -33.21 16.33
N THR A 231 -60.78 -32.94 15.13
CA THR A 231 -60.17 -33.46 13.89
C THR A 231 -59.01 -32.61 13.37
N ASP A 232 -59.07 -31.28 13.52
CA ASP A 232 -58.01 -30.40 13.02
C ASP A 232 -56.74 -30.47 13.87
N THR A 233 -56.88 -30.76 15.17
CA THR A 233 -55.73 -30.97 16.07
C THR A 233 -55.01 -32.29 15.75
N GLU A 234 -55.74 -33.35 15.39
CA GLU A 234 -55.16 -34.63 14.99
C GLU A 234 -54.46 -34.55 13.61
N LEU A 235 -55.05 -33.86 12.63
CA LEU A 235 -54.41 -33.67 11.31
C LEU A 235 -53.14 -32.81 11.37
N SER A 236 -53.09 -31.79 12.23
CA SER A 236 -51.88 -30.98 12.43
C SER A 236 -50.75 -31.74 13.14
N ALA A 237 -51.09 -32.73 13.97
CA ALA A 237 -50.11 -33.63 14.59
C ALA A 237 -49.53 -34.65 13.59
N MET A 238 -50.33 -35.18 12.67
CA MET A 238 -49.84 -36.10 11.62
C MET A 238 -48.94 -35.39 10.59
N ALA A 239 -49.22 -34.13 10.24
CA ALA A 239 -48.41 -33.38 9.28
C ALA A 239 -46.99 -33.04 9.79
N LYS A 240 -46.78 -32.93 11.10
CA LYS A 240 -45.44 -32.66 11.68
C LYS A 240 -44.55 -33.89 11.79
N LEU A 241 -45.09 -35.10 11.68
CA LEU A 241 -44.31 -36.33 11.82
C LEU A 241 -43.62 -36.76 10.51
N ALA A 242 -44.03 -36.23 9.35
CA ALA A 242 -43.52 -36.66 8.04
C ALA A 242 -42.24 -35.94 7.57
N HIS A 243 -41.76 -34.90 8.28
CA HIS A 243 -40.58 -34.12 7.84
C HIS A 243 -39.24 -34.64 8.34
N THR A 244 -39.21 -35.73 9.11
CA THR A 244 -37.99 -36.47 9.46
C THR A 244 -37.88 -37.73 8.62
N GLY A 245 -37.63 -37.55 7.32
CA GLY A 245 -37.49 -38.65 6.39
C GLY A 245 -36.59 -38.29 5.22
N SER A 246 -35.32 -38.70 5.33
CA SER A 246 -34.44 -39.01 4.20
C SER A 246 -34.06 -37.87 3.23
N SER A 247 -32.85 -37.35 3.39
CA SER A 247 -32.00 -37.10 2.22
C SER A 247 -30.56 -37.49 2.55
N ARG A 248 -30.18 -38.68 2.05
CA ARG A 248 -28.80 -39.12 1.89
C ARG A 248 -28.25 -38.52 0.59
N THR A 249 -26.91 -38.48 0.53
CA THR A 249 -25.99 -38.03 -0.55
C THR A 249 -25.70 -36.52 -0.49
N CYS A 250 -24.52 -36.03 -0.15
CA CYS A 250 -23.17 -36.48 -0.55
C CYS A 250 -22.10 -36.33 0.56
N PHE A 251 -21.27 -37.36 0.67
CA PHE A 251 -19.86 -37.30 1.13
C PHE A 251 -19.00 -36.50 0.13
N PRO A 252 -17.73 -36.09 0.41
CA PRO A 252 -16.75 -36.78 1.27
C PRO A 252 -15.83 -35.82 2.09
N PRO A 253 -14.66 -36.27 2.60
CA PRO A 253 -14.53 -36.98 3.88
C PRO A 253 -13.55 -36.23 4.82
N LEU A 254 -13.58 -36.48 6.13
CA LEU A 254 -12.39 -36.53 6.99
C LEU A 254 -12.82 -36.86 8.44
N LEU A 255 -12.40 -38.04 8.88
CA LEU A 255 -11.81 -38.30 10.20
C LEU A 255 -12.52 -37.72 11.44
N ILE A 256 -13.21 -38.59 12.17
CA ILE A 256 -12.78 -39.15 13.48
C ILE A 256 -14.00 -39.83 14.13
N ALA A 257 -13.82 -41.11 14.46
CA ALA A 257 -14.78 -41.91 15.18
C ALA A 257 -14.99 -41.37 16.59
N TYR A 258 -16.24 -41.03 16.93
CA TYR A 258 -16.69 -40.92 18.32
C TYR A 258 -17.87 -41.87 18.51
N ASN A 259 -17.56 -43.08 18.99
CA ASN A 259 -18.54 -44.00 19.54
C ASN A 259 -19.03 -43.43 20.88
N ALA A 260 -20.01 -42.53 20.85
CA ALA A 260 -20.71 -42.08 22.04
C ALA A 260 -21.85 -43.07 22.34
N PRO A 261 -21.88 -43.73 23.51
CA PRO A 261 -22.98 -44.60 23.88
C PRO A 261 -24.30 -43.81 23.95
N ALA A 262 -25.38 -44.41 23.44
CA ALA A 262 -26.71 -43.81 23.51
C ALA A 262 -27.06 -43.51 24.98
N ALA A 263 -27.42 -42.27 25.27
CA ALA A 263 -27.70 -41.80 26.63
C ALA A 263 -28.97 -42.47 27.18
N THR A 264 -28.82 -43.60 27.85
CA THR A 264 -29.87 -44.24 28.65
C THR A 264 -30.02 -43.50 29.98
N GLY A 265 -30.96 -42.56 30.02
CA GLY A 265 -31.33 -41.84 31.22
C GLY A 265 -32.82 -41.51 31.22
N ASN A 266 -33.46 -41.61 32.39
CA ASN A 266 -34.88 -41.33 32.56
C ASN A 266 -35.20 -39.90 32.08
N ALA A 267 -36.06 -39.74 31.07
CA ALA A 267 -36.22 -38.51 30.28
C ALA A 267 -36.49 -37.25 31.13
N ILE A 268 -37.16 -37.41 32.27
CA ILE A 268 -37.46 -36.32 33.21
C ILE A 268 -36.17 -35.73 33.81
N LYS A 269 -35.17 -36.55 34.14
CA LYS A 269 -33.86 -36.08 34.66
C LYS A 269 -33.02 -35.42 33.57
N LEU A 270 -33.14 -35.86 32.32
CA LEU A 270 -32.45 -35.24 31.20
C LEU A 270 -33.03 -33.85 30.90
N TYR A 271 -34.35 -33.70 31.01
CA TYR A 271 -35.03 -32.44 30.77
C TYR A 271 -34.69 -31.38 31.84
N THR A 272 -34.65 -31.75 33.12
CA THR A 272 -34.28 -30.80 34.18
C THR A 272 -32.83 -30.35 34.08
N ASN A 273 -31.90 -31.25 33.75
CA ASN A 273 -30.50 -30.89 33.52
C ASN A 273 -30.32 -30.03 32.26
N ALA A 274 -31.06 -30.29 31.19
CA ALA A 274 -31.05 -29.48 29.98
C ALA A 274 -31.59 -28.07 30.23
N GLN A 275 -32.69 -27.94 30.99
CA GLN A 275 -33.26 -26.65 31.39
C GLN A 275 -32.30 -25.86 32.28
N ALA A 276 -31.61 -26.53 33.23
CA ALA A 276 -30.60 -25.88 34.06
C ALA A 276 -29.40 -25.37 33.23
N LYS A 277 -28.90 -26.17 32.28
CA LYS A 277 -27.82 -25.75 31.37
C LYS A 277 -28.25 -24.57 30.50
N LEU A 278 -29.44 -24.63 29.90
CA LEU A 278 -29.99 -23.55 29.09
C LEU A 278 -30.15 -22.25 29.89
N SER A 279 -30.62 -22.34 31.15
CA SER A 279 -30.73 -21.20 32.06
C SER A 279 -29.36 -20.57 32.37
N ILE A 280 -28.33 -21.40 32.60
CA ILE A 280 -26.96 -20.93 32.85
C ILE A 280 -26.39 -20.25 31.61
N THR A 281 -26.56 -20.85 30.43
CA THR A 281 -26.10 -20.27 29.16
C THR A 281 -26.72 -18.91 28.92
N LEU A 282 -28.06 -18.78 29.06
CA LEU A 282 -28.75 -17.51 28.92
C LEU A 282 -28.21 -16.45 29.90
N ARG A 283 -28.01 -16.82 31.16
CA ARG A 283 -27.48 -15.91 32.19
C ARG A 283 -26.06 -15.43 31.88
N ASN A 284 -25.20 -16.32 31.37
CA ASN A 284 -23.84 -15.98 30.96
C ASN A 284 -23.86 -15.05 29.75
N THR A 285 -24.67 -15.33 28.73
CA THR A 285 -24.83 -14.45 27.57
C THR A 285 -25.35 -13.07 27.95
N THR A 286 -26.32 -12.97 28.87
CA THR A 286 -26.79 -11.66 29.37
C THR A 286 -25.70 -10.91 30.14
N ARG A 287 -24.89 -11.62 30.93
CA ARG A 287 -23.76 -11.03 31.68
C ARG A 287 -22.64 -10.55 30.76
N ASP A 288 -22.36 -11.27 29.69
CA ASP A 288 -21.34 -10.86 28.72
C ASP A 288 -21.83 -9.66 27.89
N ASN A 289 -23.10 -9.63 27.52
CA ASN A 289 -23.71 -8.46 26.88
C ASN A 289 -23.68 -7.23 27.80
N SER A 290 -23.94 -7.38 29.10
CA SER A 290 -23.86 -6.24 30.04
C SER A 290 -22.42 -5.75 30.24
N ARG A 291 -21.43 -6.66 30.28
CA ARG A 291 -20.01 -6.31 30.30
C ARG A 291 -19.58 -5.57 29.04
N SER A 292 -20.02 -6.03 27.87
CA SER A 292 -19.76 -5.37 26.58
C SER A 292 -20.29 -3.93 26.57
N LEU A 293 -21.51 -3.70 27.07
CA LEU A 293 -22.10 -2.37 27.17
C LEU A 293 -21.34 -1.47 28.15
N THR A 294 -20.90 -2.00 29.30
CA THR A 294 -20.10 -1.19 30.26
C THR A 294 -18.71 -0.83 29.73
N ASN A 295 -18.11 -1.68 28.88
CA ASN A 295 -16.84 -1.36 28.24
C ASN A 295 -17.02 -0.32 27.12
N ALA A 296 -18.11 -0.39 26.35
CA ALA A 296 -18.46 0.61 25.35
C ALA A 296 -18.70 2.00 25.97
N CYS A 297 -19.38 2.09 27.11
CA CYS A 297 -19.54 3.37 27.83
C CYS A 297 -18.23 3.92 28.42
N LYS A 298 -17.20 3.10 28.62
CA LYS A 298 -15.89 3.56 29.12
C LYS A 298 -14.94 4.01 28.00
N SER A 299 -15.14 3.59 26.75
CA SER A 299 -14.31 4.03 25.63
C SER A 299 -14.68 5.42 25.10
N ASP A 300 -15.89 5.90 25.36
CA ASP A 300 -16.36 7.21 24.88
C ASP A 300 -15.88 8.40 25.73
N VAL A 301 -15.20 8.14 26.85
CA VAL A 301 -14.46 9.16 27.61
C VAL A 301 -12.98 9.15 27.20
N THR A 302 -12.75 9.10 25.88
CA THR A 302 -11.46 9.47 25.30
C THR A 302 -11.73 10.71 24.45
N SER A 303 -11.38 11.85 25.03
CA SER A 303 -11.45 13.21 24.50
C SER A 303 -11.38 13.29 22.98
N THR A 304 -12.48 13.71 22.34
CA THR A 304 -12.59 13.96 20.90
C THR A 304 -11.77 15.17 20.43
N LYS A 305 -10.93 15.76 21.29
CA LYS A 305 -10.02 16.86 20.93
C LYS A 305 -8.72 16.39 20.29
N ASP A 306 -8.23 15.18 20.59
CA ASP A 306 -6.90 14.75 20.09
C ASP A 306 -6.91 14.25 18.63
N ALA A 307 -8.06 13.80 18.11
CA ALA A 307 -8.16 13.27 16.76
C ALA A 307 -8.29 14.37 15.69
N VAL A 308 -8.85 15.53 16.04
CA VAL A 308 -8.96 16.67 15.11
C VAL A 308 -7.63 17.42 15.01
N ASP A 309 -6.87 17.56 16.10
CA ASP A 309 -5.54 18.18 16.05
C ASP A 309 -4.53 17.37 15.22
N LYS A 310 -4.73 16.06 15.06
CA LYS A 310 -3.88 15.20 14.21
C LYS A 310 -4.29 15.17 12.73
N ALA A 311 -5.50 15.62 12.38
CA ALA A 311 -6.03 15.55 11.01
C ALA A 311 -5.82 16.83 10.19
N THR A 312 -5.56 17.97 10.86
CA THR A 312 -5.20 19.24 10.19
C THR A 312 -3.70 19.55 10.19
N SER A 313 -2.85 18.66 10.69
CA SER A 313 -1.43 18.74 10.38
C SER A 313 -1.24 18.24 8.94
N ASP A 314 -1.07 19.17 8.02
CA ASP A 314 -0.56 18.89 6.67
C ASP A 314 0.61 17.90 6.78
N PRO A 315 0.70 16.89 5.88
CA PRO A 315 1.83 15.98 5.92
C PRO A 315 3.11 16.79 5.84
N ASP A 316 3.97 16.67 6.85
CA ASP A 316 5.29 17.30 6.86
C ASP A 316 5.92 17.07 5.48
N PRO A 317 6.35 18.13 4.77
CA PRO A 317 7.02 17.96 3.50
C PRO A 317 8.19 17.02 3.74
N ILE A 318 8.23 15.92 2.97
CA ILE A 318 9.27 14.90 3.04
C ILE A 318 10.62 15.61 3.04
N ALA A 319 11.25 15.65 4.22
CA ALA A 319 12.51 16.31 4.42
C ALA A 319 13.55 15.63 3.52
N ILE A 320 13.93 16.37 2.49
CA ILE A 320 15.10 16.13 1.65
C ILE A 320 16.30 15.96 2.58
N LEU A 321 17.22 15.06 2.23
CA LEU A 321 18.56 15.02 2.80
C LEU A 321 19.25 16.35 2.54
N THR A 322 19.03 17.32 3.42
CA THR A 322 19.86 18.51 3.51
C THR A 322 21.20 18.03 4.02
N SER A 323 22.22 18.16 3.18
CA SER A 323 23.63 18.06 3.54
C SER A 323 23.89 18.78 4.86
N ALA A 324 24.13 18.02 5.93
CA ALA A 324 24.62 18.55 7.20
C ALA A 324 26.09 18.95 7.02
N LEU A 325 26.29 20.15 6.46
CA LEU A 325 27.48 20.96 6.66
C LEU A 325 27.41 21.49 8.10
N ALA A 326 27.81 20.68 9.07
CA ALA A 326 28.02 21.14 10.45
C ALA A 326 29.30 21.97 10.48
N ARG A 327 29.15 23.26 10.16
CA ARG A 327 30.10 24.31 10.49
C ARG A 327 30.28 24.35 12.01
N ALA A 328 31.51 24.11 12.45
CA ALA A 328 32.01 24.62 13.70
C ALA A 328 32.00 26.16 13.64
N GLY A 329 31.00 26.79 14.25
CA GLY A 329 31.08 28.17 14.75
C GLY A 329 31.28 28.06 16.25
N GLU A 330 32.53 28.15 16.70
CA GLU A 330 33.06 29.38 17.29
C GLU A 330 32.12 29.97 18.35
N SER A 331 32.37 29.49 19.57
CA SER A 331 32.19 30.24 20.80
C SER A 331 32.65 31.69 20.63
N LEU A 332 31.70 32.61 20.52
CA LEU A 332 31.94 34.02 20.81
C LEU A 332 30.81 34.49 21.72
N MET A 333 30.93 34.15 23.00
CA MET A 333 30.33 34.95 24.05
C MET A 333 31.02 36.32 24.03
N PRO A 334 30.33 37.43 23.72
CA PRO A 334 30.91 38.73 24.00
C PRO A 334 30.84 38.95 25.52
N SER A 335 31.99 38.88 26.17
CA SER A 335 32.16 39.43 27.52
C SER A 335 31.85 40.94 27.49
N PRO A 336 31.10 41.49 28.46
CA PRO A 336 30.88 42.92 28.54
C PRO A 336 32.19 43.61 28.96
N HIS A 337 32.73 44.45 28.09
CA HIS A 337 33.85 45.33 28.43
C HIS A 337 33.30 46.68 28.92
N MET A 338 33.68 47.04 30.13
CA MET A 338 33.30 48.27 30.84
C MET A 338 33.74 49.53 30.08
N ALA A 339 32.85 50.52 30.05
CA ALA A 339 33.17 51.90 29.73
C ALA A 339 33.85 52.56 30.94
N THR A 340 35.12 52.95 30.79
CA THR A 340 35.76 53.89 31.72
C THR A 340 35.54 55.30 31.17
N SER A 341 34.65 56.03 31.83
CA SER A 341 34.47 57.46 31.68
C SER A 341 35.75 58.20 32.07
N ALA A 342 36.26 59.04 31.17
CA ALA A 342 37.16 60.12 31.53
C ALA A 342 36.36 61.18 32.30
N ALA A 343 36.84 61.54 33.48
CA ALA A 343 36.52 62.80 34.13
C ALA A 343 37.86 63.52 34.35
N ASP A 344 37.91 64.75 33.84
CA ASP A 344 38.97 65.72 34.03
C ASP A 344 39.19 66.06 35.51
N THR A 345 40.39 66.56 35.79
CA THR A 345 40.93 67.23 37.00
C THR A 345 41.44 66.40 38.17
#